data_AF-A0A087K5Y9-F1
#
_entry.id   AF-A0A087K5Y9-F1
#
_cell.length_a   1.000
_cell.length_b   1.000
_cell.length_c   1.000
_cell.angle_alpha   90.00
_cell.angle_beta   90.00
_cell.angle_gamma   90.00
#
_symmetry.space_group_name_H-M   'P 1'
#
loop_
_entity.id
_entity.type
_entity.pdbx_description
1 polymer ?
#
loop_
_entity_poly.entity_id
_entity_poly.type
_entity_poly.pdbx_seq_one_letter_code
_entity_poly.pdbx_strand_id
1 'polypeptide(L)'
;MSFSSLISRSKPKHRAADKVADLKRQLKDQQAETVSAFGQLIGAADTIAILQHQLADVRAKQAEAEQVVVCLDADLRDRTEERDHALADVAALRAQLAPYLAADANANAITVPTAERDTTAFEDQATAPIDVRELQARFTVGPVVSLQHSPQAADPTHIPEPPA
;
A
#
# COMPACT_ATOMS: atom_id res chain seq x y z
N MET A 1 103.30 39.13 -14.41
CA MET A 1 103.35 37.68 -14.72
C MET A 1 102.14 37.01 -14.12
N SER A 2 101.58 36.08 -14.88
CA SER A 2 100.36 35.30 -14.63
C SER A 2 100.54 34.31 -13.50
N PHE A 3 99.50 34.08 -12.69
CA PHE A 3 99.18 32.73 -12.19
C PHE A 3 97.65 32.59 -12.03
N SER A 4 97.04 32.10 -13.10
CA SER A 4 95.66 31.61 -13.10
C SER A 4 95.51 30.47 -12.09
N SER A 5 94.67 30.67 -11.08
CA SER A 5 94.28 29.64 -10.11
C SER A 5 93.41 28.58 -10.80
N LEU A 6 94.03 27.48 -11.24
CA LEU A 6 93.37 26.26 -11.67
C LEU A 6 92.73 25.58 -10.44
N ILE A 7 91.47 25.91 -10.14
CA ILE A 7 90.66 25.16 -9.20
C ILE A 7 90.33 23.80 -9.83
N SER A 8 91.14 22.80 -9.48
CA SER A 8 90.87 21.39 -9.78
C SER A 8 89.59 20.95 -9.05
N ARG A 9 88.46 20.89 -9.77
CA ARG A 9 87.24 20.23 -9.30
C ARG A 9 87.48 18.72 -9.24
N SER A 10 87.79 18.20 -8.05
CA SER A 10 87.77 16.76 -7.79
C SER A 10 86.38 16.21 -8.09
N LYS A 11 86.26 15.25 -9.01
CA LYS A 11 84.99 14.57 -9.30
C LYS A 11 84.43 13.95 -8.01
N PRO A 12 83.13 14.12 -7.70
CA PRO A 12 82.54 13.58 -6.49
C PRO A 12 82.60 12.05 -6.53
N LYS A 13 83.32 11.45 -5.57
CA LYS A 13 83.56 9.99 -5.48
C LYS A 13 82.29 9.17 -5.15
N HIS A 14 81.15 9.81 -4.93
CA HIS A 14 79.92 9.17 -4.40
C HIS A 14 78.80 8.98 -5.42
N ARG A 15 78.90 9.51 -6.66
CA ARG A 15 77.81 9.51 -7.66
C ARG A 15 77.26 8.11 -8.01
N ALA A 16 78.11 7.08 -7.97
CA ALA A 16 77.67 5.71 -8.22
C ALA A 16 76.94 5.12 -7.00
N ALA A 17 77.41 5.43 -5.78
CA ALA A 17 76.76 5.00 -4.54
C ALA A 17 75.38 5.67 -4.36
N ASP A 18 75.27 6.95 -4.70
CA ASP A 18 74.00 7.70 -4.65
C ASP A 18 72.97 7.10 -5.61
N LYS A 19 73.37 6.79 -6.86
CA LYS A 19 72.49 6.12 -7.84
C LYS A 19 72.04 4.74 -7.36
N VAL A 20 72.92 3.97 -6.71
CA VAL A 20 72.55 2.67 -6.14
C VAL A 20 71.58 2.85 -4.98
N ALA A 21 71.73 3.88 -4.16
CA ALA A 21 70.80 4.21 -3.08
C ALA A 21 69.42 4.60 -3.62
N ASP A 22 69.36 5.40 -4.69
CA ASP A 22 68.12 5.82 -5.33
C ASP A 22 67.40 4.63 -6.01
N LEU A 23 68.13 3.77 -6.72
CA LEU A 23 67.56 2.54 -7.30
C LEU A 23 67.01 1.59 -6.22
N LYS A 24 67.69 1.48 -5.07
CA LYS A 24 67.19 0.70 -3.93
C LYS A 24 65.93 1.28 -3.33
N ARG A 25 65.79 2.61 -3.30
CA ARG A 25 64.53 3.27 -2.87
C ARG A 25 63.42 2.98 -3.86
N GLN A 26 63.66 3.21 -5.15
CA GLN A 26 62.68 2.94 -6.21
C GLN A 26 62.21 1.48 -6.20
N LEU A 27 63.12 0.52 -6.02
CA LEU A 27 62.75 -0.90 -5.93
C LEU A 27 61.86 -1.19 -4.72
N LYS A 28 62.16 -0.57 -3.56
CA LYS A 28 61.31 -0.69 -2.37
C LYS A 28 59.94 -0.07 -2.57
N ASP A 29 59.88 1.11 -3.20
CA ASP A 29 58.62 1.80 -3.48
C ASP A 29 57.77 0.98 -4.45
N GLN A 30 58.36 0.46 -5.54
CA GLN A 30 57.70 -0.47 -6.46
C GLN A 30 57.24 -1.76 -5.78
N GLN A 31 58.03 -2.28 -4.85
CA GLN A 31 57.64 -3.46 -4.06
C GLN A 31 56.45 -3.15 -3.15
N ALA A 32 56.40 -1.96 -2.54
CA ALA A 32 55.28 -1.54 -1.72
C ALA A 32 54.01 -1.33 -2.55
N GLU A 33 54.12 -0.69 -3.71
CA GLU A 33 53.01 -0.49 -4.65
C GLU A 33 52.44 -1.82 -5.16
N THR A 34 53.31 -2.76 -5.54
CA THR A 34 52.87 -4.08 -6.02
C THR A 34 52.17 -4.86 -4.92
N VAL A 35 52.69 -4.87 -3.70
CA VAL A 35 52.02 -5.53 -2.55
C VAL A 35 50.66 -4.88 -2.26
N SER A 36 50.57 -3.55 -2.31
CA SER A 36 49.30 -2.84 -2.14
C SER A 36 48.29 -3.20 -3.23
N ALA A 37 48.71 -3.19 -4.49
CA ALA A 37 47.87 -3.55 -5.62
C ALA A 37 47.39 -5.01 -5.54
N PHE A 38 48.25 -5.95 -5.15
CA PHE A 38 47.85 -7.34 -4.92
C PHE A 38 46.84 -7.47 -3.78
N GLY A 39 47.01 -6.73 -2.68
CA GLY A 39 46.04 -6.68 -1.60
C GLY A 39 44.66 -6.18 -2.07
N GLN A 40 44.63 -5.14 -2.90
CA GLN A 40 43.40 -4.63 -3.50
C GLN A 40 42.76 -5.65 -4.45
N LEU A 41 43.54 -6.35 -5.27
CA LEU A 41 43.04 -7.39 -6.17
C LEU A 41 42.42 -8.57 -5.42
N ILE A 42 43.04 -9.01 -4.32
CA ILE A 42 42.49 -10.07 -3.47
C ILE A 42 41.17 -9.60 -2.84
N GLY A 43 41.15 -8.39 -2.26
CA GLY A 43 39.93 -7.83 -1.70
C GLY A 43 38.81 -7.68 -2.74
N ALA A 44 39.14 -7.26 -3.96
CA ALA A 44 38.18 -7.20 -5.06
C ALA A 44 37.66 -8.59 -5.44
N ALA A 45 38.53 -9.60 -5.54
CA ALA A 45 38.13 -10.97 -5.83
C ALA A 45 37.16 -11.53 -4.78
N ASP A 46 37.42 -11.28 -3.49
CA ASP A 46 36.53 -11.69 -2.41
C ASP A 46 35.16 -11.02 -2.51
N THR A 47 35.13 -9.70 -2.79
CA THR A 47 33.85 -8.98 -2.98
C THR A 47 33.07 -9.50 -4.18
N ILE A 48 33.75 -9.83 -5.29
CA ILE A 48 33.13 -10.41 -6.49
C ILE A 48 32.51 -11.76 -6.16
N ALA A 49 33.21 -12.62 -5.42
CA ALA A 49 32.70 -13.93 -5.02
C ALA A 49 31.43 -13.81 -4.17
N ILE A 50 31.41 -12.88 -3.21
CA ILE A 50 30.23 -12.60 -2.37
C ILE A 50 29.06 -12.12 -3.24
N LEU A 51 29.30 -11.16 -4.15
CA LEU A 51 28.25 -10.62 -5.01
C LEU A 51 27.70 -11.67 -5.97
N GLN A 52 28.53 -12.56 -6.49
CA GLN A 52 28.10 -13.67 -7.35
C GLN A 52 27.19 -14.64 -6.59
N HIS A 53 27.54 -14.97 -5.35
CA HIS A 53 26.68 -15.80 -4.51
C HIS A 53 25.34 -15.12 -4.22
N GLN A 54 25.37 -13.84 -3.81
CA GLN A 54 24.13 -13.10 -3.52
C GLN A 54 23.22 -13.00 -4.75
N LEU A 55 23.80 -12.80 -5.93
CA LEU A 55 23.06 -12.76 -7.18
C LEU A 55 22.43 -14.12 -7.51
N ALA A 56 23.13 -15.23 -7.26
CA ALA A 56 22.55 -16.57 -7.42
C ALA A 56 21.37 -16.79 -6.47
N ASP A 57 21.49 -16.38 -5.20
CA ASP A 57 20.42 -16.51 -4.21
C ASP A 57 19.19 -15.68 -4.57
N VAL A 58 19.40 -14.44 -5.03
CA VAL A 58 18.30 -13.56 -5.47
C VAL A 58 17.59 -14.16 -6.68
N ARG A 59 18.33 -14.73 -7.64
CA ARG A 59 17.74 -15.41 -8.80
C ARG A 59 16.94 -16.64 -8.41
N ALA A 60 17.43 -17.43 -7.45
CA ALA A 60 16.69 -18.58 -6.94
C ALA A 60 15.36 -18.14 -6.30
N LYS A 61 15.41 -17.14 -5.41
CA LYS A 61 14.20 -16.57 -4.77
C LYS A 61 13.24 -15.96 -5.78
N GLN A 62 13.75 -15.33 -6.84
CA GLN A 62 12.92 -14.79 -7.91
C GLN A 62 12.19 -15.93 -8.64
N ALA A 63 12.88 -17.01 -9.00
CA ALA A 63 12.25 -18.15 -9.66
C ALA A 63 11.16 -18.81 -8.79
N GLU A 64 11.42 -18.98 -7.50
CA GLU A 64 10.43 -19.48 -6.54
C GLU A 64 9.20 -18.56 -6.46
N ALA A 65 9.41 -17.24 -6.39
CA ALA A 65 8.32 -16.27 -6.34
C ALA A 65 7.48 -16.28 -7.64
N GLU A 66 8.13 -16.35 -8.79
CA GLU A 66 7.46 -16.46 -10.10
C GLU A 66 6.61 -17.74 -10.16
N GLN A 67 7.13 -18.87 -9.68
CA GLN A 67 6.36 -20.12 -9.61
C GLN A 67 5.12 -19.99 -8.71
N VAL A 68 5.27 -19.37 -7.53
CA VAL A 68 4.15 -19.14 -6.61
C VAL A 68 3.08 -18.26 -7.27
N VAL A 69 3.47 -17.20 -7.97
CA VAL A 69 2.52 -16.32 -8.68
C VAL A 69 1.74 -17.10 -9.73
N VAL A 70 2.40 -17.96 -10.51
CA VAL A 70 1.72 -18.79 -11.52
C VAL A 70 0.72 -19.74 -10.88
N CYS A 71 1.08 -20.40 -9.77
CA CYS A 71 0.15 -21.27 -9.05
C CYS A 71 -1.05 -20.49 -8.50
N LEU A 72 -0.82 -19.33 -7.87
CA LEU A 72 -1.90 -18.51 -7.33
C LEU A 72 -2.83 -17.96 -8.42
N ASP A 73 -2.29 -17.59 -9.58
CA ASP A 73 -3.07 -17.13 -10.73
C ASP A 73 -3.96 -18.26 -11.29
N ALA A 74 -3.46 -19.50 -11.33
CA ALA A 74 -4.28 -20.65 -11.69
C ALA A 74 -5.39 -20.90 -10.66
N ASP A 75 -5.06 -20.95 -9.37
CA ASP A 75 -6.03 -21.16 -8.29
C ASP A 75 -7.13 -20.06 -8.30
N LEU A 76 -6.75 -18.81 -8.54
CA LEU A 76 -7.71 -17.71 -8.62
C LEU A 76 -8.67 -17.85 -9.81
N ARG A 77 -8.20 -18.33 -10.96
CA ARG A 77 -9.06 -18.61 -12.11
C ARG A 77 -10.06 -19.70 -11.76
N ASP A 78 -9.60 -20.84 -11.26
CA ASP A 78 -10.45 -21.97 -10.90
C ASP A 78 -11.52 -21.55 -9.88
N ARG A 79 -11.14 -20.82 -8.83
CA ARG A 79 -12.09 -20.31 -7.82
C ARG A 79 -13.08 -19.29 -8.37
N THR A 80 -12.66 -18.49 -9.35
CA THR A 80 -13.54 -17.52 -10.01
C THR A 80 -14.58 -18.27 -10.84
N GLU A 81 -14.18 -19.30 -11.59
CA GLU A 81 -15.09 -20.15 -12.35
C GLU A 81 -16.08 -20.88 -11.44
N GLU A 82 -15.61 -21.49 -10.34
CA GLU A 82 -16.47 -22.15 -9.34
C GLU A 82 -17.51 -21.18 -8.76
N ARG A 83 -17.09 -19.96 -8.40
CA ARG A 83 -17.98 -18.92 -7.87
C ARG A 83 -19.03 -18.53 -8.89
N ASP A 84 -18.62 -18.32 -10.15
CA ASP A 84 -19.53 -17.87 -11.20
C ASP A 84 -20.56 -18.95 -11.54
N HIS A 85 -20.15 -20.23 -11.55
CA HIS A 85 -21.06 -21.36 -11.63
C HIS A 85 -22.04 -21.40 -10.46
N ALA A 86 -21.57 -21.26 -9.22
CA ALA A 86 -22.44 -21.25 -8.05
C ALA A 86 -23.45 -20.08 -8.07
N LEU A 87 -23.03 -18.90 -8.52
CA LEU A 87 -23.93 -17.75 -8.68
C LEU A 87 -24.99 -18.00 -9.75
N ALA A 88 -24.62 -18.63 -10.86
CA ALA A 88 -25.57 -19.02 -11.91
C ALA A 88 -26.60 -20.04 -11.39
N ASP A 89 -26.15 -21.04 -10.63
CA ASP A 89 -27.04 -22.05 -10.03
C ASP A 89 -28.01 -21.43 -9.02
N VAL A 90 -27.52 -20.54 -8.15
CA VAL A 90 -28.39 -19.81 -7.20
C VAL A 90 -29.40 -18.95 -7.94
N ALA A 91 -29.00 -18.26 -9.02
CA ALA A 91 -29.92 -17.47 -9.83
C ALA A 91 -30.99 -18.34 -10.49
N ALA A 92 -30.60 -19.50 -11.04
CA ALA A 92 -31.52 -20.47 -11.64
C ALA A 92 -32.52 -21.02 -10.61
N LEU A 93 -32.04 -21.43 -9.43
CA LEU A 93 -32.89 -21.92 -8.34
C LEU A 93 -33.86 -20.84 -7.85
N ARG A 94 -33.40 -19.59 -7.69
CA ARG A 94 -34.27 -18.46 -7.35
C ARG A 94 -35.36 -18.25 -8.39
N ALA A 95 -35.03 -18.32 -9.67
CA ALA A 95 -36.00 -18.19 -10.76
C ALA A 95 -37.03 -19.34 -10.73
N GLN A 96 -36.60 -20.58 -10.46
CA GLN A 96 -37.49 -21.73 -10.34
C GLN A 96 -38.40 -21.67 -9.12
N LEU A 97 -37.91 -21.14 -7.98
CA LEU A 97 -38.66 -21.06 -6.73
C LEU A 97 -39.55 -19.82 -6.63
N ALA A 98 -39.25 -18.75 -7.36
CA ALA A 98 -40.04 -17.52 -7.40
C ALA A 98 -41.55 -17.73 -7.55
N PRO A 99 -42.06 -18.57 -8.49
CA PRO A 99 -43.51 -18.78 -8.61
C PRO A 99 -44.12 -19.45 -7.37
N TYR A 100 -43.42 -20.39 -6.73
CA TYR A 100 -43.89 -21.05 -5.52
C TYR A 100 -43.94 -20.08 -4.33
N LEU A 101 -42.90 -19.25 -4.18
CA LEU A 101 -42.85 -18.22 -3.15
C LEU A 101 -43.93 -17.15 -3.35
N ALA A 102 -44.19 -16.76 -4.61
CA ALA A 102 -45.28 -15.83 -4.92
C ALA A 102 -46.66 -16.44 -4.63
N ALA A 103 -46.86 -17.71 -4.95
CA ALA A 103 -48.10 -18.42 -4.63
C ALA A 103 -48.33 -18.51 -3.11
N ASP A 104 -47.30 -18.84 -2.34
CA ASP A 104 -47.38 -18.92 -0.87
C ASP A 104 -47.62 -17.53 -0.24
N ALA A 105 -46.94 -16.49 -0.73
CA ALA A 105 -47.18 -15.11 -0.29
C ALA A 105 -48.61 -14.65 -0.57
N ASN A 106 -49.16 -14.99 -1.74
CA ASN A 106 -50.54 -14.67 -2.10
C ASN A 106 -51.56 -15.48 -1.28
N ALA A 107 -51.27 -16.75 -0.99
CA ALA A 107 -52.15 -17.59 -0.17
C ALA A 107 -52.24 -17.09 1.28
N ASN A 108 -51.14 -16.56 1.81
CA ASN A 108 -51.06 -16.02 3.17
C ASN A 108 -51.29 -14.49 3.23
N ALA A 109 -51.75 -13.87 2.14
CA ALA A 109 -51.99 -12.44 2.08
C ALA A 109 -53.15 -12.05 3.00
N ILE A 110 -52.87 -11.25 4.03
CA ILE A 110 -53.89 -10.66 4.90
C ILE A 110 -54.30 -9.31 4.31
N THR A 111 -55.47 -9.26 3.70
CA THR A 111 -56.06 -7.99 3.22
C THR A 111 -56.65 -7.24 4.40
N VAL A 112 -55.99 -6.18 4.84
CA VAL A 112 -56.53 -5.27 5.85
C VAL A 112 -57.49 -4.30 5.17
N PRO A 113 -58.76 -4.21 5.61
CA PRO A 113 -59.68 -3.21 5.07
C PRO A 113 -59.15 -1.80 5.33
N THR A 114 -59.52 -0.85 4.47
CA THR A 114 -59.15 0.56 4.64
C THR A 114 -59.53 1.00 6.05
N ALA A 115 -58.56 1.52 6.80
CA ALA A 115 -58.81 2.04 8.13
C ALA A 115 -59.69 3.29 7.99
N GLU A 116 -61.01 3.12 8.12
CA GLU A 116 -61.93 4.24 8.24
C GLU A 116 -61.84 4.77 9.67
N ARG A 117 -61.18 5.91 9.82
CA ARG A 117 -61.25 6.68 11.07
C ARG A 117 -62.61 7.34 11.12
N ASP A 118 -63.46 6.91 12.05
CA ASP A 118 -64.70 7.62 12.32
C ASP A 118 -64.35 9.04 12.80
N THR A 119 -64.78 10.03 12.02
CA THR A 119 -64.59 11.46 12.34
C THR A 119 -65.92 12.13 12.67
N THR A 120 -67.00 11.37 12.79
CA THR A 120 -68.33 11.92 13.07
C THR A 120 -68.50 12.30 14.54
N ALA A 121 -67.79 11.63 15.45
CA ALA A 121 -67.69 12.01 16.86
C ALA A 121 -66.63 13.11 17.07
N PHE A 122 -67.04 14.24 17.66
CA PHE A 122 -66.14 15.36 17.97
C PHE A 122 -65.03 14.99 18.96
N GLU A 123 -65.26 13.95 19.78
CA GLU A 123 -64.32 13.40 20.77
C GLU A 123 -63.10 12.75 20.11
N ASP A 124 -63.27 12.17 18.91
CA ASP A 124 -62.22 11.50 18.14
C ASP A 124 -61.52 12.43 17.13
N GLN A 125 -62.03 13.65 16.96
CA GLN A 125 -61.33 14.70 16.23
C GLN A 125 -60.31 15.35 17.16
N ALA A 126 -59.02 15.10 16.92
CA ALA A 126 -57.93 15.85 17.55
C ALA A 126 -57.95 17.31 17.04
N THR A 127 -58.93 18.09 17.51
CA THR A 127 -59.20 19.48 17.13
C THR A 127 -58.50 20.47 18.05
N ALA A 128 -58.10 20.04 19.25
CA ALA A 128 -57.21 20.81 20.09
C ALA A 128 -55.78 20.76 19.53
N PRO A 129 -55.07 21.90 19.45
CA PRO A 129 -53.64 21.90 19.16
C PRO A 129 -52.91 20.97 20.13
N ILE A 130 -52.13 20.03 19.60
CA ILE A 130 -51.35 19.10 20.42
C ILE A 130 -50.35 19.92 21.24
N ASP A 131 -50.40 19.79 22.57
CA ASP A 131 -49.48 20.48 23.47
C ASP A 131 -48.09 19.83 23.39
N VAL A 132 -47.25 20.38 22.52
CA VAL A 132 -45.88 19.89 22.30
C VAL A 132 -44.87 20.48 23.29
N ARG A 133 -45.29 21.21 24.33
CA ARG A 133 -44.38 21.83 25.30
C ARG A 133 -43.50 20.81 26.02
N GLU A 134 -44.06 19.66 26.42
CA GLU A 134 -43.27 18.59 27.03
C GLU A 134 -42.29 17.94 26.04
N LEU A 135 -42.68 17.75 24.78
CA LEU A 135 -41.79 17.26 23.73
C LEU A 135 -40.65 18.24 23.48
N GLN A 136 -40.94 19.53 23.37
CA GLN A 136 -39.93 20.57 23.24
C GLN A 136 -38.97 20.57 24.43
N ALA A 137 -39.47 20.52 25.67
CA ALA A 137 -38.62 20.44 26.86
C ALA A 137 -37.74 19.18 26.91
N ARG A 138 -38.21 18.07 26.34
CA ARG A 138 -37.43 16.82 26.23
C ARG A 138 -36.38 16.86 25.12
N PHE A 139 -36.64 17.58 24.03
CA PHE A 139 -35.78 17.65 22.84
C PHE A 139 -34.96 18.94 22.74
N THR A 140 -35.06 19.88 23.69
CA THR A 140 -34.22 21.09 23.80
C THR A 140 -32.72 20.81 24.05
N VAL A 141 -32.32 19.54 24.10
CA VAL A 141 -30.90 19.13 24.15
C VAL A 141 -30.30 18.97 22.73
N GLY A 142 -31.07 19.22 21.66
CA GLY A 142 -30.56 19.21 20.28
C GLY A 142 -31.30 20.19 19.33
N PRO A 143 -30.72 20.49 18.15
CA PRO A 143 -31.30 21.48 17.22
C PRO A 143 -32.64 21.01 16.66
N VAL A 144 -33.71 21.77 16.91
CA VAL A 144 -35.03 21.55 16.32
C VAL A 144 -35.08 22.19 14.94
N VAL A 145 -35.09 21.37 13.88
CA VAL A 145 -35.25 21.85 12.50
C VAL A 145 -36.74 22.09 12.23
N SER A 146 -37.14 23.34 11.99
CA SER A 146 -38.50 23.65 11.55
C SER A 146 -38.64 23.39 10.05
N LEU A 147 -39.45 22.39 9.70
CA LEU A 147 -39.65 21.96 8.30
C LEU A 147 -40.47 22.95 7.45
N GLN A 148 -41.07 23.98 8.05
CA GLN A 148 -41.93 24.94 7.33
C GLN A 148 -41.16 25.97 6.50
N HIS A 149 -39.86 26.13 6.72
CA HIS A 149 -39.05 27.16 6.05
C HIS A 149 -37.72 26.62 5.50
N SER A 150 -37.52 25.29 5.52
CA SER A 150 -36.27 24.69 5.05
C SER A 150 -36.45 24.00 3.69
N PRO A 151 -35.76 24.44 2.62
CA PRO A 151 -35.78 23.77 1.32
C PRO A 151 -35.15 22.37 1.34
N GLN A 152 -34.56 21.95 2.46
CA GLN A 152 -33.95 20.62 2.65
C GLN A 152 -34.96 19.55 3.10
N ALA A 153 -36.23 19.91 3.32
CA ALA A 153 -37.29 18.99 3.79
C ALA A 153 -37.84 18.03 2.72
N ALA A 154 -37.39 18.12 1.47
CA ALA A 154 -37.91 17.32 0.36
C ALA A 154 -37.18 15.97 0.16
N ASP A 155 -36.08 15.73 0.88
CA ASP A 155 -35.25 14.53 0.67
C ASP A 155 -35.33 13.57 1.86
N PRO A 156 -36.04 12.42 1.74
CA PRO A 156 -36.15 11.43 2.81
C PRO A 156 -34.84 10.67 3.10
N THR A 157 -33.76 10.94 2.35
CA THR A 157 -32.45 10.29 2.49
C THR A 157 -31.41 11.11 3.26
N HIS A 158 -31.74 12.31 3.73
CA HIS A 158 -30.78 13.17 4.40
C HIS A 158 -30.52 12.76 5.86
N ILE A 159 -29.36 12.12 6.12
CA ILE A 159 -28.84 11.89 7.47
C ILE A 159 -28.00 13.11 7.86
N PRO A 160 -28.32 13.84 8.94
CA PRO A 160 -27.48 14.94 9.41
C PRO A 160 -26.14 14.41 9.96
N GLU A 161 -25.03 15.02 9.53
CA GLU A 161 -23.69 14.70 10.04
C GLU A 161 -23.59 14.98 11.54
N PRO A 162 -22.89 14.12 12.30
CA PRO A 162 -22.67 14.34 13.72
C PRO A 162 -21.74 15.54 13.96
N PRO A 163 -21.95 16.29 15.05
CA PRO A 163 -21.12 17.45 15.37
C PRO A 163 -19.69 17.02 15.72
N ALA A 164 -18.73 17.84 15.29
CA ALA A 164 -17.29 17.70 15.58
C ALA A 164 -16.94 17.92 17.06
#